data_AF-A0A933U4V6-F1
#
_entry.id   AF-A0A933U4V6-F1
#
_cell.length_a   1.000
_cell.length_b   1.000
_cell.length_c   1.000
_cell.angle_alpha   90.00
_cell.angle_beta   90.00
_cell.angle_gamma   90.00
#
_symmetry.space_group_name_H-M   'P 1'
#
loop_
_entity.id
_entity.type
_entity.pdbx_description
1 polymer ?
#
loop_
_entity_poly.entity_id
_entity_poly.type
_entity_poly.pdbx_seq_one_letter_code
_entity_poly.pdbx_strand_id
1 'polypeptide(L)'
;MRKTILRKCKACKQAFKTRNSKRIFCLGKACTKARRAVYLKKYMVNWKKKHPHYWKNAKQLEYLKRWRQAHPEYFSAWRKGNNRRRRIK
;
A
#
# COMPACT_ATOMS: atom_id res chain seq x y z
N MET A 1 10.20 12.93 -30.13
CA MET A 1 10.03 13.73 -28.89
C MET A 1 8.88 13.17 -28.04
N ARG A 2 9.06 12.89 -26.74
CA ARG A 2 7.96 12.42 -25.87
C ARG A 2 7.05 13.60 -25.49
N LYS A 3 5.82 13.63 -26.02
CA LYS A 3 4.82 14.67 -25.74
C LYS A 3 4.44 14.67 -24.25
N THR A 4 4.36 15.86 -23.66
CA THR A 4 3.87 16.06 -22.30
C THR A 4 2.35 16.12 -22.33
N ILE A 5 1.68 15.35 -21.47
CA ILE A 5 0.22 15.23 -21.41
C ILE A 5 -0.26 15.95 -20.16
N LEU A 6 -1.26 16.83 -20.30
CA LEU A 6 -1.96 17.43 -19.17
C LEU A 6 -3.04 16.46 -18.66
N ARG A 7 -3.05 16.17 -17.36
CA ARG A 7 -4.02 15.25 -16.73
C ARG A 7 -4.55 15.80 -15.43
N LYS A 8 -5.76 15.40 -15.04
CA LYS A 8 -6.35 15.73 -13.74
C LYS A 8 -6.00 14.67 -12.70
N CYS A 9 -5.53 15.08 -11.52
CA CYS A 9 -5.19 14.17 -10.43
C CYS A 9 -6.45 13.55 -9.82
N LYS A 10 -6.47 12.22 -9.66
CA LYS A 10 -7.63 11.55 -9.07
C LYS A 10 -7.85 11.91 -7.59
N ALA A 11 -6.78 12.27 -6.87
CA ALA A 11 -6.81 12.63 -5.45
C ALA A 11 -7.20 14.10 -5.21
N CYS A 12 -6.34 15.05 -5.60
CA CYS A 12 -6.57 16.47 -5.33
C CYS A 12 -7.37 17.21 -6.41
N LYS A 13 -7.77 16.54 -7.49
CA LYS A 13 -8.48 17.12 -8.65
C LYS A 13 -7.72 18.22 -9.41
N GLN A 14 -6.50 18.57 -9.02
CA GLN A 14 -5.68 19.55 -9.75
C GLN A 14 -5.12 18.97 -11.06
N ALA A 15 -4.96 19.84 -12.06
CA ALA A 15 -4.27 19.50 -13.29
C ALA A 15 -2.75 19.37 -13.06
N PHE A 16 -2.11 18.41 -13.73
CA PHE A 16 -0.66 18.23 -13.69
C PHE A 16 -0.14 17.70 -15.02
N LYS A 17 1.10 18.07 -15.35
CA LYS A 17 1.78 17.62 -16.57
C LYS A 17 2.49 16.28 -16.30
N THR A 18 2.43 15.35 -17.24
CA THR A 18 3.12 14.06 -17.17
C THR A 18 3.54 13.57 -18.54
N ARG A 19 4.72 12.95 -18.63
CA ARG A 19 5.17 12.22 -19.83
C ARG A 19 4.66 10.77 -19.88
N ASN A 20 4.17 10.26 -18.76
CA ASN A 20 3.63 8.90 -18.64
C ASN A 20 2.10 8.94 -18.75
N SER A 21 1.55 8.33 -19.79
CA SER A 21 0.11 8.26 -20.07
C SER A 21 -0.68 7.42 -19.03
N LYS A 22 -0.02 6.49 -18.33
CA LYS A 22 -0.65 5.68 -17.26
C LYS A 22 -0.70 6.40 -15.91
N ARG A 23 -0.07 7.58 -15.80
CA ARG A 23 0.01 8.31 -14.54
C ARG A 23 -1.30 9.04 -14.24
N ILE A 24 -1.92 8.70 -13.10
CA ILE A 24 -3.22 9.23 -12.68
C ILE A 24 -3.16 10.09 -11.40
N PHE A 25 -1.99 10.19 -10.75
CA PHE A 25 -1.78 10.97 -9.53
C PHE A 25 -0.63 11.98 -9.67
N CYS A 26 -0.84 13.15 -9.05
CA CYS A 26 0.13 14.22 -8.90
C CYS A 26 1.30 13.83 -7.98
N LEU A 27 2.39 14.61 -7.97
CA LEU A 27 3.57 14.38 -7.12
C LEU A 27 3.43 14.93 -5.68
N GLY A 28 2.36 15.66 -5.37
CA GLY A 28 2.15 16.22 -4.04
C GLY A 28 2.15 15.14 -2.94
N LYS A 29 2.67 15.47 -1.74
CA LYS A 29 2.79 14.53 -0.61
C LYS A 29 1.47 13.79 -0.32
N ALA A 30 0.34 14.50 -0.26
CA ALA A 30 -0.98 13.89 -0.08
C ALA A 30 -1.40 12.98 -1.28
N CYS A 31 -1.18 13.42 -2.52
CA CYS A 31 -1.44 12.62 -3.73
C CYS A 31 -0.62 11.32 -3.76
N THR A 32 0.63 11.37 -3.32
CA THR A 32 1.51 10.19 -3.32
C THR A 32 1.09 9.16 -2.28
N LYS A 33 0.58 9.59 -1.12
CA LYS A 33 -0.06 8.72 -0.12
C LYS A 33 -1.28 8.02 -0.71
N ALA A 34 -2.18 8.76 -1.36
CA ALA A 34 -3.34 8.20 -2.04
C ALA A 34 -2.95 7.21 -3.16
N ARG A 35 -1.93 7.54 -3.95
CA ARG A 35 -1.36 6.65 -4.97
C ARG A 35 -0.89 5.32 -4.38
N ARG A 36 -0.13 5.38 -3.27
CA ARG A 36 0.36 4.18 -2.56
C ARG A 36 -0.79 3.33 -2.04
N ALA A 37 -1.83 3.94 -1.48
CA ALA A 37 -3.02 3.22 -0.99
C ALA A 37 -3.74 2.47 -2.13
N VAL A 38 -3.93 3.11 -3.29
CA VAL A 38 -4.56 2.46 -4.45
C VAL A 38 -3.70 1.31 -4.99
N TYR A 39 -2.38 1.49 -5.04
CA TYR A 39 -1.46 0.43 -5.43
C TYR A 39 -1.53 -0.75 -4.46
N LEU A 40 -1.47 -0.49 -3.15
CA LEU A 40 -1.55 -1.53 -2.11
C LEU A 40 -2.88 -2.28 -2.17
N LYS A 41 -4.01 -1.59 -2.40
CA LYS A 41 -5.32 -2.23 -2.56
C LYS A 41 -5.33 -3.19 -3.75
N LYS A 42 -4.84 -2.76 -4.92
CA LYS A 42 -4.73 -3.62 -6.11
C LYS A 42 -3.79 -4.81 -5.87
N TYR A 43 -2.65 -4.57 -5.23
CA TYR A 43 -1.71 -5.61 -4.86
C TYR A 43 -2.36 -6.65 -3.94
N MET A 44 -3.03 -6.22 -2.87
CA MET A 44 -3.73 -7.10 -1.94
C MET A 44 -4.84 -7.92 -2.61
N VAL A 45 -5.59 -7.34 -3.54
CA VAL A 45 -6.60 -8.09 -4.32
C VAL A 45 -5.95 -9.16 -5.18
N ASN A 46 -4.89 -8.82 -5.93
CA ASN A 46 -4.17 -9.80 -6.76
C ASN A 46 -3.48 -10.87 -5.91
N TRP A 47 -2.94 -10.48 -4.75
CA TRP A 47 -2.31 -11.39 -3.80
C TRP A 47 -3.33 -12.39 -3.25
N LYS A 48 -4.53 -11.92 -2.84
CA LYS A 48 -5.63 -12.80 -2.41
C LYS A 48 -6.08 -13.76 -3.51
N LYS A 49 -6.12 -13.31 -4.77
CA LYS A 49 -6.44 -14.16 -5.91
C LYS A 49 -5.39 -15.26 -6.13
N LYS A 50 -4.11 -14.95 -5.96
CA LYS A 50 -2.99 -15.91 -6.09
C LYS A 50 -2.84 -16.83 -4.87
N HIS A 51 -3.30 -16.40 -3.71
CA HIS A 51 -3.23 -17.16 -2.45
C HIS A 51 -4.63 -17.40 -1.87
N PRO A 52 -5.52 -18.13 -2.58
CA PRO A 52 -6.91 -18.30 -2.19
C PRO A 52 -7.08 -19.05 -0.87
N HIS A 53 -6.12 -19.91 -0.49
CA HIS A 53 -6.18 -20.68 0.76
C HIS A 53 -5.64 -19.95 1.99
N TYR A 54 -4.87 -18.87 1.82
CA TYR A 54 -4.23 -18.18 2.95
C TYR A 54 -5.25 -17.49 3.89
N TRP A 55 -6.45 -17.19 3.41
CA TRP A 55 -7.52 -16.55 4.20
C TRP A 55 -8.75 -17.45 4.42
N LYS A 56 -8.77 -18.68 3.88
CA LYS A 56 -9.98 -19.51 3.87
C LYS A 56 -10.22 -20.29 5.16
N ASN A 57 -9.19 -20.56 5.94
CA ASN A 57 -9.37 -21.33 7.16
C ASN A 57 -9.65 -20.38 8.33
N ALA A 58 -10.90 -20.29 8.77
CA ALA A 58 -11.28 -19.56 9.99
C ALA A 58 -10.40 -19.98 11.18
N LYS A 59 -10.01 -21.26 11.25
CA LYS A 59 -9.00 -21.78 12.19
C LYS A 59 -7.63 -21.10 12.09
N GLN A 60 -7.13 -20.78 10.90
CA GLN A 60 -5.84 -20.09 10.73
C GLN A 60 -5.92 -18.61 11.09
N LEU A 61 -7.06 -17.97 10.84
CA LEU A 61 -7.34 -16.59 11.27
C LEU A 61 -7.45 -16.50 12.79
N GLU A 62 -8.15 -17.42 13.42
CA GLU A 62 -8.21 -17.56 14.88
C GLU A 62 -6.84 -17.91 15.47
N TYR A 63 -6.08 -18.81 14.82
CA TYR A 63 -4.70 -19.11 15.20
C TYR A 63 -3.81 -17.85 15.12
N LEU A 64 -3.86 -17.09 14.03
CA LEU A 64 -3.10 -15.85 13.89
C LEU A 64 -3.51 -14.78 14.92
N LYS A 65 -4.80 -14.69 15.27
CA LYS A 65 -5.28 -13.80 16.32
C LYS A 65 -4.76 -14.24 17.69
N ARG A 66 -4.90 -15.52 18.04
CA ARG A 66 -4.40 -16.11 19.28
C ARG A 66 -2.89 -15.98 19.40
N TRP A 67 -2.15 -16.28 18.33
CA TRP A 67 -0.70 -16.12 18.29
C TRP A 67 -0.28 -14.66 18.47
N ARG A 68 -1.01 -13.71 17.86
CA ARG A 68 -0.75 -12.27 18.05
C ARG A 68 -1.08 -11.78 19.46
N GLN A 69 -2.09 -12.35 20.11
CA GLN A 69 -2.42 -12.07 21.51
C GLN A 69 -1.40 -12.70 22.47
N ALA A 70 -0.89 -13.89 22.18
CA ALA A 70 0.12 -14.58 22.97
C ALA A 70 1.53 -13.99 22.81
N HIS A 71 1.82 -13.35 21.67
CA HIS A 71 3.13 -12.74 21.39
C HIS A 71 3.02 -11.24 21.01
N PRO A 72 2.56 -10.39 21.93
CA PRO A 72 2.40 -8.94 21.70
C PRO A 72 3.74 -8.23 21.47
N GLU A 73 4.78 -8.72 22.15
CA GLU A 73 6.17 -8.24 22.06
C GLU A 73 6.72 -8.33 20.64
N TYR A 74 6.40 -9.41 19.91
CA TYR A 74 6.89 -9.64 18.55
C TYR A 74 6.29 -8.64 17.55
N PHE A 75 5.00 -8.32 17.71
CA PHE A 75 4.32 -7.33 16.86
C PHE A 75 4.82 -5.90 17.15
N SER A 76 5.10 -5.60 18.41
CA SER A 76 5.69 -4.32 18.85
C SER A 76 7.14 -4.17 18.39
N ALA A 77 7.96 -5.21 18.50
CA ALA A 77 9.34 -5.25 18.01
C ALA A 77 9.38 -5.13 16.47
N TRP A 78 8.51 -5.84 15.75
CA TRP A 78 8.40 -5.74 14.30
C TRP A 78 7.96 -4.33 13.83
N ARG A 79 6.99 -3.70 14.52
CA ARG A 79 6.62 -2.30 14.26
C ARG A 79 7.75 -1.32 14.58
N LYS A 80 8.45 -1.49 15.71
CA LYS A 80 9.61 -0.66 16.08
C LYS A 80 10.77 -0.82 15.09
N GLY A 81 11.08 -2.04 14.66
CA GLY A 81 12.11 -2.34 13.67
C GLY A 81 11.83 -1.74 12.28
N ASN A 82 10.57 -1.78 11.83
CA ASN A 82 10.16 -1.14 10.58
C ASN A 82 10.13 0.39 10.64
N ASN A 83 9.85 0.98 11.81
CA ASN A 83 9.92 2.43 12.00
C ASN A 83 11.38 2.94 12.09
N ARG A 84 12.30 2.18 12.69
CA ARG A 84 13.75 2.51 12.68
C ARG A 84 14.31 2.56 11.26
N ARG A 85 13.97 1.62 10.38
CA ARG A 85 14.38 1.63 8.96
C ARG A 85 13.83 2.81 8.14
N ARG A 86 12.81 3.52 8.63
CA ARG A 86 12.25 4.72 7.97
C ARG A 86 12.81 6.05 8.49
N ARG A 87 13.51 6.05 9.62
CA ARG A 87 14.14 7.23 10.24
C ARG A 87 15.59 7.45 9.82
N ILE A 88 16.23 6.46 9.18
CA ILE A 88 17.61 6.52 8.67
C ILE A 88 17.58 6.76 7.14
N LYS A 89 16.84 7.76 6.69
CA LYS A 89 16.85 8.18 5.28
C LYS A 89 16.52 9.65 5.13
#